data_AF-A0A519Y857-F1
#
_entry.id   AF-A0A519Y857-F1
#
_cell.length_a   1.000
_cell.length_b   1.000
_cell.length_c   1.000
_cell.angle_alpha   90.00
_cell.angle_beta   90.00
_cell.angle_gamma   90.00
#
_symmetry.space_group_name_H-M   'P 1'
#
loop_
_entity.id
_entity.type
_entity.pdbx_description
1 polymer ?
#
loop_
_entity_poly.entity_id
_entity_poly.type
_entity_poly.pdbx_seq_one_letter_code
_entity_poly.pdbx_strand_id
1 'polypeptide(L)' 'MKDTPQPAKRRRYDAAFRAEALRLASESRSTQAAARALNIDPKRIYKWQKEALTPVAAVRGAELDPATAAELRQLRALA' A
#
# COMPACT_ATOMS: atom_id res chain seq x y z
N MET A 1 34.34 -5.64 -20.79
CA MET A 1 33.66 -6.22 -19.61
C MET A 1 32.19 -6.31 -19.95
N LYS A 2 31.58 -7.50 -19.88
CA LYS A 2 30.15 -7.68 -20.18
C LYS A 2 29.40 -7.85 -18.87
N ASP A 3 28.97 -6.74 -18.29
CA ASP A 3 28.06 -6.70 -17.16
C ASP A 3 26.66 -7.09 -17.65
N THR A 4 26.47 -8.39 -17.85
CA THR A 4 25.14 -8.94 -18.09
C THR A 4 24.53 -9.11 -16.70
N PRO A 5 23.52 -8.31 -16.29
CA PRO A 5 22.93 -8.47 -14.98
C PRO A 5 22.34 -9.88 -14.92
N GLN A 6 22.96 -10.72 -14.08
CA GLN A 6 22.53 -12.07 -13.81
C GLN A 6 21.02 -12.03 -13.51
N PRO A 7 20.19 -12.91 -14.11
CA PRO A 7 18.74 -12.82 -13.97
C PRO A 7 18.41 -13.03 -12.50
N ALA A 8 18.20 -11.92 -11.80
CA ALA A 8 17.91 -11.90 -10.38
C ALA A 8 16.70 -12.81 -10.18
N LYS A 9 16.94 -13.96 -9.52
CA LYS A 9 15.93 -14.99 -9.22
C LYS A 9 14.64 -14.26 -8.87
N ARG A 10 13.68 -14.32 -9.80
CA ARG A 10 12.51 -13.45 -9.89
C ARG A 10 12.03 -13.07 -8.50
N ARG A 11 12.37 -11.84 -8.06
CA ARG A 11 11.82 -11.21 -6.86
C ARG A 11 10.32 -11.17 -7.13
N ARG A 12 9.58 -12.16 -6.61
CA ARG A 12 8.15 -12.31 -6.88
C ARG A 12 7.48 -11.01 -6.43
N TYR A 13 7.14 -10.15 -7.39
CA TYR A 13 6.53 -8.83 -7.22
C TYR A 13 7.47 -7.80 -6.58
N ASP A 14 8.26 -7.13 -7.43
CA ASP A 14 9.10 -6.00 -7.07
C ASP A 14 8.26 -4.77 -6.67
N ALA A 15 8.92 -3.72 -6.18
CA ALA A 15 8.24 -2.53 -5.68
C ALA A 15 7.42 -1.81 -6.78
N ALA A 16 7.94 -1.77 -8.02
CA ALA A 16 7.25 -1.17 -9.15
C ALA A 16 5.95 -1.91 -9.47
N PHE A 17 5.99 -3.24 -9.51
CA PHE A 17 4.80 -4.06 -9.73
C PHE A 17 3.76 -3.88 -8.61
N ARG A 18 4.21 -3.80 -7.35
CA ARG A 18 3.29 -3.55 -6.22
C ARG A 18 2.64 -2.18 -6.32
N ALA A 19 3.37 -1.14 -6.71
CA ALA A 19 2.84 0.21 -6.90
C ALA A 19 1.79 0.23 -8.01
N GLU A 20 2.06 -0.44 -9.13
CA GLU A 20 1.11 -0.56 -10.25
C GLU A 20 -0.16 -1.31 -9.84
N ALA A 21 -0.02 -2.40 -9.08
CA ALA A 21 -1.17 -3.15 -8.56
C ALA A 21 -2.06 -2.31 -7.63
N LEU A 22 -1.45 -1.44 -6.82
CA LEU A 22 -2.18 -0.51 -5.97
C LEU A 22 -2.86 0.60 -6.78
N ARG A 23 -2.17 1.15 -7.78
CA ARG A 23 -2.72 2.16 -8.71
C ARG A 23 -3.97 1.62 -9.40
N LEU A 24 -3.89 0.42 -9.96
CA LEU A 24 -5.01 -0.23 -10.66
C LEU A 24 -6.19 -0.54 -9.72
N ALA A 25 -5.92 -0.92 -8.47
CA ALA A 25 -6.96 -1.13 -7.47
C ALA A 25 -7.69 0.18 -7.11
N SER A 26 -6.97 1.30 -7.03
CA SER A 26 -7.57 2.63 -6.82
C SER A 26 -8.40 3.08 -8.02
N GLU A 27 -7.90 2.92 -9.25
CA GLU A 27 -8.60 3.33 -10.48
C GLU A 27 -9.87 2.52 -10.73
N SER A 28 -9.81 1.21 -10.54
CA SER A 28 -10.97 0.34 -10.67
C SER A 28 -11.93 0.40 -9.47
N ARG A 29 -11.53 1.06 -8.37
CA ARG A 29 -12.20 1.00 -7.05
C ARG A 29 -12.48 -0.43 -6.57
N SER A 30 -11.71 -1.41 -7.04
CA SER A 30 -11.92 -2.83 -6.75
C SER A 30 -10.61 -3.61 -6.75
N THR A 31 -10.22 -4.08 -5.58
CA THR A 31 -9.07 -4.99 -5.41
C THR A 31 -9.23 -6.27 -6.24
N GLN A 32 -10.46 -6.77 -6.40
CA GLN A 32 -10.72 -7.97 -7.18
C GLN A 32 -10.59 -7.71 -8.69
N ALA A 33 -11.02 -6.55 -9.19
CA ALA A 33 -10.85 -6.19 -10.59
C ALA A 33 -9.37 -6.05 -10.94
N ALA A 34 -8.59 -5.37 -10.09
CA ALA A 34 -7.15 -5.24 -10.27
C ALA A 34 -6.42 -6.59 -10.21
N ALA A 35 -6.82 -7.48 -9.29
CA ALA A 35 -6.25 -8.82 -9.18
C ALA A 35 -6.50 -9.67 -10.43
N ARG A 36 -7.71 -9.57 -11.02
CA ARG A 36 -8.05 -10.24 -12.30
C ARG A 36 -7.22 -9.68 -13.46
N ALA A 37 -7.10 -8.36 -13.57
CA ALA A 37 -6.33 -7.71 -14.62
C ALA A 37 -4.84 -8.07 -14.58
N LEU A 38 -4.28 -8.26 -13.38
CA LEU A 38 -2.88 -8.64 -13.17
C LEU A 38 -2.66 -10.15 -13.02
N ASN A 39 -3.73 -10.95 -13.09
CA ASN A 39 -3.72 -12.40 -12.85
C ASN A 39 -2.96 -12.82 -11.58
N ILE A 40 -3.26 -12.14 -10.47
CA ILE A 40 -2.68 -12.41 -9.14
C ILE A 40 -3.75 -12.68 -8.08
N ASP A 41 -3.33 -13.22 -6.94
CA ASP A 41 -4.20 -13.38 -5.78
C ASP A 41 -4.59 -12.00 -5.19
N PRO A 42 -5.87 -11.67 -5.04
CA PRO A 42 -6.34 -10.40 -4.46
C PRO A 42 -5.85 -10.18 -3.01
N LYS A 43 -5.58 -11.23 -2.23
CA LYS A 43 -5.01 -11.13 -0.88
C LYS A 43 -3.64 -10.44 -0.88
N ARG A 44 -2.87 -10.54 -1.98
CA ARG A 44 -1.58 -9.85 -2.11
C ARG A 44 -1.77 -8.34 -2.18
N ILE A 45 -2.74 -7.88 -2.97
CA ILE A 45 -3.07 -6.46 -3.09
C ILE A 45 -3.57 -5.93 -1.74
N TYR A 46 -4.42 -6.67 -1.02
CA TYR A 46 -4.82 -6.30 0.35
C TYR A 46 -3.64 -6.17 1.31
N LYS A 47 -2.67 -7.10 1.23
CA LYS A 47 -1.46 -7.03 2.06
C LYS A 47 -0.64 -5.78 1.75
N TRP A 48 -0.44 -5.48 0.46
CA TRP A 48 0.29 -4.28 0.03
C TRP A 48 -0.44 -2.98 0.35
N GLN A 49 -1.77 -2.96 0.30
CA GLN A 49 -2.57 -1.81 0.75
C GLN A 49 -2.34 -1.54 2.24
N LYS A 50 -2.37 -2.58 3.08
CA LYS A 50 -2.06 -2.44 4.52
C LYS A 50 -0.63 -1.95 4.74
N GLU A 51 0.34 -2.56 4.08
CA GLU A 51 1.76 -2.16 4.15
C GLU A 51 1.98 -0.71 3.68
N ALA A 52 1.23 -0.22 2.69
CA ALA A 52 1.30 1.16 2.22
C ALA A 52 0.59 2.14 3.16
N LEU A 53 -0.48 1.71 3.84
CA LEU A 53 -1.23 2.52 4.81
C LEU A 53 -0.50 2.67 6.15
N THR A 54 0.27 1.67 6.59
CA THR A 54 1.04 1.73 7.85
C THR A 54 2.01 2.92 7.94
N PRO A 55 2.87 3.19 6.93
CA PRO A 55 3.74 4.36 6.97
C PRO A 55 2.96 5.67 6.80
N VAL A 56 1.89 5.72 6.00
CA VAL A 56 1.06 6.93 5.84
C VAL A 56 0.31 7.29 7.13
N ALA A 57 -0.18 6.29 7.88
CA ALA A 57 -0.81 6.52 9.17
C ALA A 57 0.20 6.99 10.23
N ALA A 58 1.42 6.47 10.21
CA ALA A 58 2.49 6.92 11.10
C ALA A 58 2.93 8.35 10.78
N VAL A 59 3.08 8.69 9.49
CA VAL A 59 3.43 10.05 9.05
C VAL A 59 2.28 11.02 9.31
N ARG A 60 1.03 10.67 8.97
CA ARG A 60 -0.13 11.54 9.25
C ARG A 60 -0.37 11.69 10.75
N GLY A 61 -0.11 10.66 11.55
CA GLY A 61 -0.15 10.76 13.02
C GLY A 61 0.97 11.61 13.62
N ALA A 62 2.08 11.79 12.90
CA ALA A 62 3.20 12.66 13.29
C ALA A 62 3.07 14.09 12.74
N GLU A 63 2.44 14.28 11.57
CA GLU A 63 2.12 15.59 10.98
C GLU A 63 0.86 16.22 11.60
N LEU A 64 -0.04 15.43 12.16
CA LEU A 64 -1.15 15.97 12.94
C LEU A 64 -0.58 16.64 14.19
N ASP A 65 -0.74 17.97 14.24
CA ASP A 65 -0.48 18.77 15.43
C ASP A 65 -1.04 18.05 16.67
N PRO A 66 -0.25 17.91 17.75
CA PRO A 66 -0.68 17.24 18.98
C PRO A 66 -2.05 17.72 19.51
N ALA A 67 -2.45 18.98 19.26
CA ALA A 67 -3.77 19.46 19.62
C ALA A 67 -4.90 18.78 18.81
N THR A 68 -4.75 18.67 17.49
CA THR A 68 -5.71 17.97 16.62
C THR A 68 -5.78 16.47 16.94
N ALA A 69 -4.64 15.86 17.29
CA ALA A 69 -4.60 14.47 17.73
C ALA A 69 -5.32 14.26 19.08
N ALA A 70 -5.30 15.24 19.98
CA ALA A 70 -6.02 15.21 21.26
C ALA A 70 -7.54 15.36 21.05
N GLU A 71 -8.00 16.27 20.19
CA GLU A 71 -9.42 16.42 19.86
C GLU A 71 -10.01 15.14 19.25
N LEU A 72 -9.28 14.49 18.35
CA LEU A 72 -9.72 13.21 17.78
C LEU A 72 -9.81 12.08 18.82
N ARG A 73 -8.97 12.08 19.86
CA ARG A 73 -9.09 11.14 20.98
C ARG A 73 -10.32 11.44 21.83
N GLN A 74 -10.59 12.71 22.10
CA GLN A 74 -11.79 13.12 22.84
C GLN A 74 -13.08 12.76 22.10
N LEU A 75 -13.15 13.03 20.79
CA LEU A 75 -14.29 12.65 19.96
C LEU A 75 -14.52 11.13 19.93
N ARG A 76 -13.45 10.32 19.94
CA ARG A 76 -13.55 8.85 20.01
C ARG A 76 -13.93 8.32 21.39
N ALA A 77 -13.69 9.08 22.46
CA ALA A 77 -14.08 8.70 23.81
C ALA A 77 -15.56 9.02 24.12
N LEU A 78 -16.21 9.82 23.26
CA LEU A 78 -17.62 10.19 23.36
C LEU A 78 -18.56 9.33 22.48
N ALA A 79 -18.00 8.40 21.71
CA ALA A 79 -18.72 7.43 20.88
C ALA A 79 -18.72 6.05 21.55
#